data_AF-A0A7S1MNV9-F1
#
_entry.id   AF-A0A7S1MNV9-F1
#
_cell.length_a   1.000
_cell.length_b   1.000
_cell.length_c   1.000
_cell.angle_alpha   90.00
_cell.angle_beta   90.00
_cell.angle_gamma   90.00
#
_symmetry.space_group_name_H-M   'P 1'
#
loop_
_entity.id
_entity.type
_entity.pdbx_description
1 polymer ?
#
loop_
_entity_poly.entity_id
_entity_poly.type
_entity_poly.pdbx_seq_one_letter_code
_entity_poly.pdbx_strand_id
1 'polypeptide(L)'
;RQLVRLGFSTAGSSPLLGSSDDGVYFDSEGFYASAKSKKAAATERFTRDQVITVLLNLDTASANANTVSLFCEGKRISKPQALPEHLLGKPLFPHVAFRGVTVQVLFGPRPA
;
A
#
# COMPACT_ATOMS: atom_id res chain seq x y z
N ARG A 1 -15.84 0.79 -13.24
CA ARG A 1 -15.65 0.59 -11.79
C ARG A 1 -14.44 1.39 -11.35
N GLN A 2 -14.58 2.20 -10.31
CA GLN A 2 -13.49 2.97 -9.70
C GLN A 2 -12.64 2.03 -8.84
N LEU A 3 -11.31 2.13 -8.93
CA LEU A 3 -10.40 1.30 -8.14
C LEU A 3 -9.11 2.06 -7.87
N VAL A 4 -8.64 1.96 -6.63
CA VAL A 4 -7.32 2.45 -6.22
C VAL A 4 -6.55 1.31 -5.56
N ARG A 5 -5.27 1.17 -5.89
CA ARG A 5 -4.31 0.31 -5.23
C ARG A 5 -3.13 1.15 -4.77
N LEU A 6 -2.77 1.01 -3.50
CA LEU A 6 -1.73 1.79 -2.83
C LEU A 6 -0.79 0.85 -2.10
N GLY A 7 0.51 1.01 -2.26
CA GLY A 7 1.47 0.16 -1.59
C GLY A 7 2.90 0.43 -2.00
N PHE A 8 3.68 -0.63 -2.06
CA PHE A 8 5.10 -0.56 -2.33
C PHE A 8 5.54 -1.68 -3.27
N SER A 9 6.48 -1.38 -4.15
CA SER A 9 7.10 -2.37 -5.04
C SER A 9 8.56 -2.08 -5.30
N THR A 10 9.25 -3.01 -5.93
CA THR A 10 10.63 -2.83 -6.40
C THR A 10 10.69 -2.01 -7.71
N ALA A 11 11.84 -1.41 -8.02
CA ALA A 11 12.00 -0.50 -9.17
C ALA A 11 11.64 -1.12 -10.55
N GLY A 12 11.79 -2.44 -10.71
CA GLY A 12 11.49 -3.14 -11.97
C GLY A 12 10.03 -3.57 -12.11
N SER A 13 9.14 -3.17 -11.19
CA SER A 13 7.77 -3.65 -11.17
C SER A 13 6.91 -3.12 -12.30
N SER A 14 5.95 -3.93 -12.72
CA SER A 14 4.89 -3.48 -13.64
C SER A 14 4.13 -2.27 -13.05
N PRO A 15 3.78 -1.26 -13.87
CA PRO A 15 2.90 -0.15 -13.44
C PRO A 15 1.51 -0.63 -12.97
N LEU A 16 1.12 -1.85 -13.35
CA LEU A 16 -0.10 -2.48 -12.87
C LEU A 16 0.19 -3.26 -11.59
N LEU A 17 0.10 -2.57 -10.45
CA LEU A 17 0.35 -3.16 -9.14
C LEU A 17 -0.51 -4.41 -8.90
N GLY A 18 0.14 -5.53 -8.56
CA GLY A 18 -0.49 -6.83 -8.39
C GLY A 18 -0.48 -7.74 -9.64
N SER A 19 0.17 -7.33 -10.73
CA SER A 19 0.41 -8.20 -11.90
C SER A 19 1.65 -9.09 -11.75
N SER A 20 2.55 -8.76 -10.83
CA SER A 20 3.80 -9.47 -10.55
C SER A 20 4.10 -9.48 -9.04
N ASP A 21 4.93 -10.43 -8.61
CA ASP A 21 5.23 -10.71 -7.20
C ASP A 21 6.30 -9.75 -6.62
N ASP A 22 6.38 -8.54 -7.15
CA ASP A 22 7.43 -7.55 -6.86
C ASP A 22 6.94 -6.41 -5.96
N GLY A 23 5.73 -6.55 -5.40
CA GLY A 23 5.13 -5.55 -4.54
C GLY A 23 3.92 -6.06 -3.77
N VAL A 24 3.46 -5.20 -2.85
CA VAL A 24 2.29 -5.39 -2.00
C VAL A 24 1.40 -4.17 -2.09
N TYR A 25 0.10 -4.35 -1.89
CA TYR A 25 -0.85 -3.25 -1.95
C TYR A 25 -2.08 -3.47 -1.08
N PHE A 26 -2.67 -2.36 -0.64
CA PHE A 26 -4.06 -2.26 -0.25
C PHE A 26 -4.90 -1.81 -1.45
N ASP A 27 -6.13 -2.26 -1.55
CA ASP A 27 -7.11 -1.71 -2.50
C ASP A 27 -8.28 -1.02 -1.81
N SER A 28 -8.96 -0.15 -2.56
CA SER A 28 -10.13 0.62 -2.10
C SER A 28 -11.32 -0.24 -1.67
N GLU A 29 -11.28 -1.55 -1.92
CA GLU A 29 -12.34 -2.49 -1.58
C GLU A 29 -12.13 -3.16 -0.22
N GLY A 30 -11.01 -2.89 0.45
CA GLY A 30 -10.70 -3.37 1.79
C GLY A 30 -9.68 -4.50 1.84
N PHE A 31 -9.02 -4.82 0.72
CA PHE A 31 -8.11 -5.96 0.65
C PHE A 31 -6.63 -5.57 0.71
N TYR A 32 -5.81 -6.47 1.26
CA TYR A 32 -4.37 -6.48 1.12
C TYR A 32 -3.94 -7.69 0.28
N ALA A 33 -2.95 -7.51 -0.60
CA ALA A 33 -2.42 -8.59 -1.44
C ALA A 33 -0.98 -8.35 -1.92
N SER A 34 -0.32 -9.45 -2.24
CA SER A 34 0.78 -9.57 -3.22
C SER A 34 0.25 -10.36 -4.43
N ALA A 35 0.88 -10.28 -5.60
CA ALA A 35 0.37 -10.94 -6.81
C ALA A 35 0.11 -12.44 -6.68
N LYS A 36 0.84 -13.15 -5.80
CA LYS A 36 0.63 -14.58 -5.56
C LYS A 36 -0.26 -14.90 -4.36
N SER A 37 -0.51 -13.93 -3.47
CA SER A 37 -1.35 -14.19 -2.30
C SER A 37 -2.82 -13.94 -2.61
N LYS A 38 -3.69 -14.78 -2.06
CA LYS A 38 -5.13 -14.50 -2.06
C LYS A 38 -5.35 -13.17 -1.35
N LYS A 39 -6.21 -12.32 -1.93
CA LYS A 39 -6.65 -11.09 -1.29
C LYS A 39 -7.19 -11.40 0.11
N ALA A 40 -6.59 -10.81 1.12
CA ALA A 40 -7.06 -10.90 2.50
C ALA A 40 -7.82 -9.62 2.86
N ALA A 41 -8.98 -9.74 3.49
CA ALA A 41 -9.64 -8.58 4.07
C ALA A 41 -8.72 -8.01 5.16
N ALA A 42 -8.29 -6.75 4.98
CA ALA A 42 -7.25 -6.15 5.80
C ALA A 42 -7.64 -4.77 6.31
N THR A 43 -8.62 -4.13 5.69
CA THR A 43 -9.03 -2.77 6.01
C THR A 43 -10.50 -2.51 5.66
N GLU A 44 -11.05 -1.46 6.23
CA GLU A 44 -12.33 -0.90 5.79
C GLU A 44 -12.20 -0.34 4.36
N ARG A 45 -13.32 -0.21 3.65
CA ARG A 45 -13.32 0.44 2.34
C ARG A 45 -12.98 1.91 2.48
N PHE A 46 -12.26 2.44 1.50
CA PHE A 46 -12.02 3.88 1.37
C PHE A 46 -12.52 4.39 0.02
N THR A 47 -12.89 5.65 -0.03
CA THR A 47 -13.59 6.29 -1.16
C THR A 47 -12.97 7.65 -1.49
N ARG A 48 -13.61 8.39 -2.39
CA ARG A 48 -13.22 9.75 -2.78
C ARG A 48 -13.22 10.71 -1.58
N ASP A 49 -12.50 11.83 -1.75
CA ASP A 49 -12.41 12.93 -0.79
C ASP A 49 -11.86 12.51 0.58
N GLN A 50 -10.96 11.52 0.58
CA GLN A 50 -10.24 11.03 1.76
C GLN A 50 -8.74 11.07 1.54
N VAL A 51 -8.00 11.44 2.58
CA VAL A 51 -6.54 11.35 2.65
C VAL A 51 -6.16 9.96 3.16
N ILE A 52 -5.51 9.20 2.29
CA ILE A 52 -5.03 7.86 2.60
C ILE A 52 -3.51 7.88 2.75
N THR A 53 -3.04 7.40 3.89
CA THR A 53 -1.60 7.24 4.16
C THR A 53 -1.26 5.76 4.17
N VAL A 54 -0.27 5.39 3.37
CA VAL A 54 0.36 4.07 3.43
C VAL A 54 1.69 4.20 4.17
N LEU A 55 1.86 3.41 5.23
CA LEU A 55 3.06 3.40 6.06
C LEU A 55 3.84 2.11 5.83
N LEU A 56 5.09 2.25 5.38
CA LEU A 56 6.07 1.17 5.37
C LEU A 56 6.93 1.28 6.64
N ASN A 57 6.91 0.25 7.48
CA ASN A 57 7.70 0.19 8.70
C ASN A 57 8.84 -0.82 8.54
N LEU A 58 10.07 -0.32 8.39
CA LEU A 58 11.30 -1.11 8.33
C LEU A 58 12.14 -1.00 9.61
N ASP A 59 11.65 -0.30 10.63
CA ASP A 59 12.36 -0.14 11.90
C ASP A 59 12.36 -1.47 12.67
N THR A 60 13.55 -2.06 12.81
CA THR A 60 13.74 -3.34 13.51
C THR A 60 13.50 -3.25 15.01
N ALA A 61 13.56 -2.05 15.60
CA ALA A 61 13.25 -1.85 17.01
C ALA A 61 11.73 -1.78 17.28
N SER A 62 10.92 -1.60 16.23
CA SER A 62 9.46 -1.53 16.35
C SER A 62 8.85 -2.91 16.56
N ALA A 63 7.83 -3.00 17.43
CA ALA A 63 7.00 -4.20 17.55
C ALA A 63 6.28 -4.58 16.23
N ASN A 64 6.20 -3.66 15.28
CA ASN A 64 5.60 -3.85 13.95
C ASN A 64 6.65 -3.82 12.83
N ALA A 65 7.89 -4.21 13.10
CA ALA A 65 8.95 -4.26 12.09
C ALA A 65 8.53 -5.05 10.84
N ASN A 66 8.98 -4.60 9.67
CA ASN A 66 8.70 -5.22 8.36
C ASN A 66 7.22 -5.35 8.03
N THR A 67 6.44 -4.28 8.28
CA THR A 67 5.00 -4.26 7.98
C THR A 67 4.60 -3.09 7.11
N VAL A 68 3.44 -3.21 6.46
CA VAL A 68 2.71 -2.13 5.80
C VAL A 68 1.39 -1.89 6.53
N SER A 69 1.03 -0.64 6.73
CA SER A 69 -0.22 -0.24 7.37
C SER A 69 -0.94 0.85 6.59
N LEU A 70 -2.26 0.88 6.67
CA LEU A 70 -3.11 1.88 6.02
C LEU A 70 -3.79 2.77 7.06
N PHE A 71 -3.83 4.07 6.78
CA PHE A 71 -4.53 5.07 7.57
C PHE A 71 -5.45 5.88 6.67
N CYS A 72 -6.59 6.29 7.19
CA CYS A 72 -7.53 7.20 6.56
C CYS A 72 -7.77 8.36 7.52
N GLU A 73 -7.56 9.60 7.07
CA GLU A 73 -7.69 10.81 7.90
C GLU A 73 -6.88 10.72 9.21
N GLY A 74 -5.66 10.21 9.13
CA GLY A 74 -4.78 10.01 10.28
C GLY A 74 -5.16 8.86 11.23
N LYS A 75 -6.32 8.22 11.05
CA LYS A 75 -6.73 7.04 11.82
C LYS A 75 -6.29 5.77 11.12
N ARG A 76 -5.64 4.85 11.85
CA ARG A 76 -5.27 3.53 11.33
C ARG A 76 -6.53 2.73 10.99
N ILE A 77 -6.63 2.23 9.77
CA ILE A 77 -7.76 1.42 9.26
C ILE A 77 -7.36 -0.02 8.90
N SER A 78 -6.08 -0.39 9.04
CA SER A 78 -5.61 -1.76 8.91
C SER A 78 -4.82 -2.22 10.14
N LYS A 79 -4.88 -3.50 10.47
CA LYS A 79 -3.79 -4.11 11.26
C LYS A 79 -2.49 -4.04 10.45
N PRO A 80 -1.32 -3.96 11.09
CA PRO A 80 -0.04 -4.12 10.39
C PRO A 80 -0.05 -5.41 9.55
N GLN A 81 0.27 -5.30 8.26
CA GLN A 81 0.38 -6.42 7.34
C GLN A 81 1.84 -6.74 7.11
N ALA A 82 2.26 -7.97 7.36
CA ALA A 82 3.65 -8.37 7.14
C ALA A 82 4.05 -8.22 5.67
N LEU A 83 5.27 -7.75 5.45
CA LEU A 83 5.91 -7.84 4.15
C LEU A 83 6.22 -9.33 3.84
N PRO A 84 5.98 -9.78 2.60
CA PRO A 84 6.50 -11.04 2.12
C PRO A 84 8.02 -11.13 2.27
N GLU A 85 8.52 -12.30 2.66
CA GLU A 85 9.95 -12.54 2.91
C GLU A 85 10.83 -12.12 1.74
N HIS A 86 10.39 -12.37 0.50
CA HIS A 86 11.15 -12.05 -0.70
C HIS A 86 11.26 -10.54 -0.99
N LEU A 87 10.54 -9.69 -0.27
CA LEU A 87 10.66 -8.23 -0.34
C LEU A 87 11.54 -7.65 0.77
N LEU A 88 11.90 -8.43 1.78
CA LEU A 88 12.76 -7.97 2.87
C LEU A 88 14.17 -7.64 2.35
N GLY A 89 14.72 -6.54 2.83
CA GLY A 89 16.04 -6.05 2.44
C GLY A 89 16.12 -5.44 1.02
N LYS A 90 15.02 -5.44 0.26
CA LYS A 90 14.97 -4.81 -1.07
C LYS A 90 14.56 -3.34 -0.96
N PRO A 91 15.11 -2.46 -1.81
CA PRO A 91 14.56 -1.12 -1.97
C PRO A 91 13.11 -1.18 -2.45
N LEU A 92 12.23 -0.53 -1.70
CA LEU A 92 10.81 -0.45 -1.98
C LEU A 92 10.40 1.00 -2.25
N PHE A 93 9.63 1.21 -3.30
CA PHE A 93 9.19 2.52 -3.77
C PHE A 93 7.68 2.64 -3.57
N PRO A 94 7.16 3.81 -3.15
CA PRO A 94 5.73 4.06 -3.13
C PRO A 94 5.12 3.81 -4.51
N HIS A 95 4.03 3.04 -4.56
CA HIS A 95 3.37 2.66 -5.81
C HIS A 95 1.87 2.90 -5.71
N VAL A 96 1.32 3.60 -6.70
CA VAL A 96 -0.11 3.83 -6.85
C VAL A 96 -0.57 3.37 -8.23
N ALA A 97 -1.57 2.50 -8.27
CA ALA A 97 -2.24 2.09 -9.50
C ALA A 97 -3.75 2.32 -9.37
N PHE A 98 -4.35 2.98 -10.35
CA PHE A 98 -5.75 3.43 -10.23
C PHE A 98 -6.49 3.38 -11.56
N ARG A 99 -7.82 3.30 -11.49
CA ARG A 99 -8.71 3.29 -12.66
C ARG A 99 -9.95 4.11 -12.39
N GLY A 100 -10.26 5.05 -13.28
CA GLY A 100 -11.48 5.84 -13.23
C GLY A 100 -11.57 6.81 -12.06
N VAL A 101 -10.42 7.28 -11.55
CA VAL A 101 -10.32 8.26 -10.45
C VAL A 101 -9.16 9.22 -10.71
N THR A 102 -9.10 10.32 -9.96
CA THR A 102 -7.93 11.21 -9.87
C THR A 102 -7.27 11.02 -8.51
N VAL A 103 -5.94 10.95 -8.48
CA VAL A 103 -5.16 10.84 -7.26
C VAL A 103 -4.19 12.01 -7.17
N GLN A 104 -4.11 12.63 -6.01
CA GLN A 104 -3.06 13.59 -5.65
C GLN A 104 -2.15 12.93 -4.63
N VAL A 105 -0.84 13.14 -4.76
CA VAL A 105 0.15 12.49 -3.91
C VAL A 105 1.01 13.54 -3.21
N LEU A 106 1.25 13.33 -1.92
CA LEU A 106 2.05 14.20 -1.07
C LEU A 106 3.16 13.38 -0.41
N PHE A 107 4.39 13.55 -0.87
CA PHE A 107 5.56 12.85 -0.31
C PHE A 107 6.43 13.73 0.61
N GLY A 108 6.08 15.01 0.75
CA GLY A 108 6.83 15.99 1.53
C GLY A 108 5.95 16.76 2.50
N PRO A 109 6.53 17.67 3.30
CA PRO A 109 5.78 18.45 4.29
C PRO A 109 4.78 19.44 3.68
N ARG A 110 4.86 19.70 2.36
CA ARG A 110 3.97 20.60 1.63
C ARG A 110 3.68 20.02 0.24
N PRO A 111 2.50 20.30 -0.33
CA PRO A 111 2.21 20.00 -1.74
C PRO A 111 3.28 20.62 -2.64
N ALA A 112 3.65 19.89 -3.70
CA ALA A 112 4.57 20.36 -4.73
C ALA A 112 3.85 21.30 -5.71
#